data_AF-A0A9D9KVG4-F1
#
_entry.id   AF-A0A9D9KVG4-F1
#
_cell.length_a   1.000
_cell.length_b   1.000
_cell.length_c   1.000
_cell.angle_alpha   90.00
_cell.angle_beta   90.00
_cell.angle_gamma   90.00
#
_symmetry.space_group_name_H-M   'P 1'
#
loop_
_entity.id
_entity.type
_entity.pdbx_description
1 polymer ?
#
loop_
_entity_poly.entity_id
_entity_poly.type
_entity_poly.pdbx_seq_one_letter_code
_entity_poly.pdbx_strand_id
1 'polypeptide(L)'
;EMNNIFKKVIPQDLVKYGIVPELVGRLPLITVLDELDEKALIQILTEPKNALIKQYEKLFDYDNIEFEVEPEALEEIAKKAIAQKTGARGLRAIVEGILMETMYEAPSKDIKKVTVTKECVTEGAKPVVRTDAAKLKKSIKK
;
A
#
# COMPACT_ATOMS: atom_id res chain seq x y z
N GLU A 1 -13.73 10.82 20.94
CA GLU A 1 -13.94 11.72 19.79
C GLU A 1 -13.51 13.17 20.06
N MET A 2 -12.30 13.42 20.60
CA MET A 2 -11.88 14.75 21.09
C MET A 2 -10.50 15.22 20.61
N ASN A 3 -9.90 14.60 19.58
CA ASN A 3 -8.48 14.80 19.25
C ASN A 3 -8.19 15.63 17.99
N ASN A 4 -9.18 16.03 17.19
CA ASN A 4 -8.93 16.81 15.98
C ASN A 4 -9.35 18.28 16.16
N ILE A 5 -8.40 19.13 16.58
CA ILE A 5 -8.62 20.57 16.81
C ILE A 5 -9.12 21.30 15.55
N PHE A 6 -8.77 20.80 14.36
CA PHE A 6 -9.20 21.38 13.09
C PHE A 6 -10.72 21.36 12.92
N LYS A 7 -11.45 20.41 13.54
CA LYS A 7 -12.93 20.37 13.50
C LYS A 7 -13.61 21.60 14.13
N LYS A 8 -12.87 22.41 14.89
CA LYS A 8 -13.35 23.65 15.53
C LYS A 8 -12.92 24.92 14.79
N VAL A 9 -12.30 24.80 13.62
CA VAL A 9 -11.79 25.95 12.86
C VAL A 9 -12.94 26.89 12.48
N ILE A 10 -12.71 28.19 12.68
CA ILE A 10 -13.62 29.24 12.23
C ILE A 10 -13.01 30.01 11.04
N PRO A 11 -13.82 30.65 10.19
CA PRO A 11 -13.33 31.44 9.06
C PRO A 11 -12.25 32.48 9.44
N GLN A 12 -12.35 33.06 10.63
CA GLN A 12 -11.36 34.03 11.14
C GLN A 12 -9.97 33.42 11.33
N ASP A 13 -9.88 32.12 11.66
CA ASP A 13 -8.60 31.44 11.80
C ASP A 13 -7.90 31.30 10.46
N LEU A 14 -8.66 31.05 9.38
CA LEU A 14 -8.14 30.99 8.01
C LEU A 14 -7.62 32.35 7.54
N VAL A 15 -8.29 33.44 7.92
CA VAL A 15 -7.84 34.80 7.62
C VAL A 15 -6.55 35.12 8.38
N LYS A 16 -6.47 34.78 9.68
CA LYS A 16 -5.24 34.92 10.47
C LYS A 16 -4.09 34.06 9.93
N TYR A 17 -4.40 32.92 9.34
CA TYR A 17 -3.43 32.04 8.69
C TYR A 17 -2.90 32.60 7.36
N GLY A 18 -3.57 33.61 6.79
CA GLY A 18 -3.11 34.33 5.59
C GLY A 18 -4.01 34.19 4.37
N ILE A 19 -5.17 33.54 4.48
CA ILE A 19 -6.15 33.48 3.39
C ILE A 19 -6.91 34.81 3.30
N VAL A 20 -7.06 35.36 2.09
CA VAL A 20 -7.77 36.64 1.89
C VAL A 20 -9.26 36.56 2.27
N PRO A 21 -9.83 37.56 2.95
CA PRO A 21 -11.22 37.53 3.41
C PRO A 21 -12.26 37.30 2.31
N GLU A 22 -12.02 37.82 1.11
CA GLU A 22 -12.91 37.68 -0.04
C GLU A 22 -13.03 36.22 -0.50
N LEU A 23 -11.94 35.45 -0.40
CA LEU A 23 -11.92 34.02 -0.77
C LEU A 23 -12.60 33.18 0.32
N VAL A 24 -12.33 33.47 1.60
CA VAL A 24 -12.99 32.78 2.72
C VAL A 24 -14.50 33.01 2.68
N GLY A 25 -14.95 34.22 2.33
CA GLY A 25 -16.37 34.52 2.16
C GLY A 25 -17.07 33.74 1.03
N ARG A 26 -16.31 33.22 0.05
CA ARG A 26 -16.83 32.38 -1.05
C ARG A 26 -16.80 30.88 -0.75
N LEU A 27 -16.25 30.46 0.39
CA LEU A 27 -16.14 29.07 0.82
C LEU A 27 -17.01 28.83 2.07
N PRO A 28 -18.34 28.76 1.93
CA PRO A 28 -19.26 28.65 3.07
C PRO A 28 -19.21 27.29 3.78
N LEU A 29 -18.63 26.27 3.15
CA LEU A 29 -18.53 24.91 3.69
C LEU A 29 -17.06 24.60 4.00
N ILE A 30 -16.80 24.31 5.28
CA ILE A 30 -15.50 23.86 5.77
C ILE A 30 -15.67 22.44 6.31
N THR A 31 -14.91 21.50 5.76
CA THR A 31 -14.88 20.10 6.20
C THR A 31 -13.46 19.71 6.50
N VAL A 32 -13.28 18.90 7.54
CA VAL A 32 -11.97 18.49 8.04
C VAL A 32 -11.83 16.99 7.85
N LEU A 33 -10.66 16.58 7.36
CA LEU A 33 -10.29 15.18 7.23
C LEU A 33 -9.59 14.73 8.52
N ASP A 34 -9.84 13.50 8.93
CA ASP A 34 -9.14 12.86 10.03
C ASP A 34 -7.80 12.30 9.54
N GLU A 35 -6.81 12.21 10.44
CA GLU A 35 -5.53 11.60 10.12
C GLU A 35 -5.70 10.10 9.83
N LEU A 36 -4.85 9.60 8.92
CA LEU A 36 -4.84 8.19 8.57
C LEU A 36 -4.19 7.38 9.70
N ASP A 37 -4.96 6.48 10.29
CA ASP A 37 -4.46 5.48 11.23
C ASP A 37 -4.04 4.19 10.50
N GLU A 38 -3.44 3.26 11.25
CA GLU A 38 -2.94 1.99 10.71
C GLU A 38 -4.07 1.19 10.05
N LYS A 39 -5.25 1.18 10.68
CA LYS A 39 -6.44 0.48 10.14
C LYS A 39 -6.90 1.09 8.82
N ALA A 40 -6.99 2.41 8.73
CA ALA A 40 -7.36 3.08 7.49
C ALA A 40 -6.37 2.78 6.35
N LEU A 41 -5.07 2.69 6.64
CA LEU A 41 -4.07 2.33 5.63
C LEU A 41 -4.23 0.88 5.14
N ILE A 42 -4.49 -0.07 6.04
CA ILE A 42 -4.77 -1.47 5.68
C ILE A 42 -6.04 -1.55 4.81
N GLN A 43 -7.09 -0.80 5.17
CA GLN A 43 -8.31 -0.72 4.37
C GLN A 43 -8.03 -0.15 2.97
N ILE A 44 -7.24 0.92 2.87
CA ILE A 44 -6.83 1.50 1.57
C ILE A 44 -6.06 0.49 0.71
N LEU A 45 -5.25 -0.37 1.33
CA LEU A 45 -4.48 -1.41 0.63
C LEU A 45 -5.34 -2.55 0.07
N THR A 46 -6.50 -2.84 0.66
CA THR A 46 -7.27 -4.08 0.42
C THR A 46 -8.70 -3.86 -0.08
N GLU A 47 -9.46 -2.94 0.53
CA GLU A 47 -10.89 -2.79 0.32
C GLU A 47 -11.29 -2.08 -1.00
N PRO A 48 -10.71 -0.91 -1.36
CA PRO A 48 -11.23 -0.15 -2.48
C PRO A 48 -11.14 -0.92 -3.80
N LYS A 49 -12.00 -0.56 -4.76
CA LYS A 49 -12.00 -1.19 -6.09
C LYS A 49 -10.63 -1.12 -6.77
N ASN A 50 -9.92 -0.01 -6.53
CA ASN A 50 -8.58 0.26 -7.05
C ASN A 50 -7.50 0.10 -5.97
N ALA A 51 -7.70 -0.80 -5.00
CA ALA A 51 -6.72 -1.07 -3.96
C ALA A 51 -5.37 -1.54 -4.56
N LEU A 52 -4.27 -1.17 -3.93
CA LEU A 52 -2.92 -1.49 -4.42
C LEU A 52 -2.71 -3.00 -4.58
N ILE A 53 -3.16 -3.80 -3.61
CA ILE A 53 -3.00 -5.26 -3.67
C ILE A 53 -3.76 -5.84 -4.84
N LYS A 54 -5.02 -5.42 -5.06
CA LYS A 54 -5.83 -5.85 -6.21
C LYS A 54 -5.22 -5.47 -7.56
N GLN A 55 -4.48 -4.37 -7.62
CA GLN A 55 -3.74 -3.99 -8.82
C GLN A 55 -2.58 -4.96 -9.08
N TYR A 56 -1.81 -5.32 -8.06
CA TYR A 56 -0.73 -6.30 -8.19
C TYR A 56 -1.23 -7.72 -8.40
N GLU A 57 -2.31 -8.14 -7.74
CA GLU A 57 -2.97 -9.43 -8.01
C GLU A 57 -3.29 -9.58 -9.49
N LYS A 58 -3.93 -8.56 -10.10
CA LYS A 58 -4.20 -8.57 -11.54
C LYS A 58 -2.95 -8.52 -12.40
N LEU A 59 -1.90 -7.83 -11.94
CA LEU A 59 -0.64 -7.75 -12.69
C LEU A 59 0.02 -9.13 -12.78
N PHE A 60 0.08 -9.86 -11.67
CA PHE A 60 0.61 -11.23 -11.62
C PHE A 60 -0.31 -12.25 -12.31
N ASP A 61 -1.63 -12.01 -12.31
CA ASP A 61 -2.61 -12.86 -13.01
C ASP A 61 -2.38 -12.89 -14.53
N TYR A 62 -1.85 -11.81 -15.14
CA TYR A 62 -1.46 -11.83 -16.56
C TYR A 62 -0.39 -12.88 -16.87
N ASP A 63 0.47 -13.21 -15.90
CA ASP A 63 1.50 -14.24 -16.00
C ASP A 63 1.04 -15.59 -15.42
N ASN A 64 -0.25 -15.73 -15.06
CA ASN A 64 -0.84 -16.88 -14.36
C ASN A 64 -0.15 -17.19 -13.01
N ILE A 65 0.27 -16.15 -12.29
CA ILE A 65 0.91 -16.25 -10.99
C ILE A 65 -0.10 -15.84 -9.91
N GLU A 66 -0.35 -16.72 -8.93
CA GLU A 66 -1.13 -16.37 -7.74
C GLU A 66 -0.32 -15.41 -6.86
N PHE A 67 -0.88 -14.26 -6.52
CA PHE A 67 -0.27 -13.30 -5.61
C PHE A 67 -1.09 -13.18 -4.33
N GLU A 68 -0.42 -13.28 -3.19
CA GLU A 68 -1.05 -13.17 -1.87
C GLU A 68 -0.16 -12.37 -0.92
N VAL A 69 -0.78 -11.55 -0.07
CA VAL A 69 -0.09 -10.79 0.97
C VAL A 69 -0.65 -11.22 2.32
N GLU A 70 0.23 -11.61 3.23
CA GLU A 70 -0.18 -12.01 4.57
C GLU A 70 -0.72 -10.83 5.38
N PRO A 71 -1.73 -11.02 6.25
CA PRO A 71 -2.27 -9.96 7.09
C PRO A 71 -1.20 -9.24 7.92
N GLU A 72 -0.22 -9.99 8.43
CA GLU A 72 0.89 -9.45 9.21
C GLU A 72 1.81 -8.55 8.39
N ALA A 73 1.98 -8.85 7.09
CA ALA A 73 2.72 -8.00 6.18
C ALA A 73 1.98 -6.68 5.92
N LEU A 74 0.63 -6.71 5.84
CA LEU A 74 -0.19 -5.49 5.68
C LEU A 74 -0.05 -4.55 6.86
N GLU A 75 -0.07 -5.09 8.08
CA GLU A 75 0.15 -4.32 9.30
C GLU A 75 1.53 -3.66 9.29
N GLU A 76 2.59 -4.40 8.97
CA GLU A 76 3.94 -3.83 8.93
C GLU A 76 4.10 -2.78 7.81
N ILE A 77 3.46 -2.96 6.65
CA ILE A 77 3.47 -1.95 5.57
C ILE A 77 2.80 -0.65 6.08
N ALA A 78 1.66 -0.77 6.77
CA ALA A 78 0.96 0.37 7.33
C ALA A 78 1.80 1.09 8.40
N LYS A 79 2.41 0.35 9.35
CA LYS A 79 3.32 0.91 10.35
C LYS A 79 4.50 1.64 9.72
N LYS A 80 5.11 1.04 8.70
CA LYS A 80 6.25 1.62 7.98
C LYS A 80 5.86 2.92 7.25
N ALA A 81 4.66 2.98 6.66
CA ALA A 81 4.15 4.19 6.02
C ALA A 81 3.87 5.33 7.02
N ILE A 82 3.35 5.00 8.21
CA ILE A 82 3.14 5.97 9.29
C ILE A 82 4.49 6.49 9.79
N ALA A 83 5.46 5.60 10.04
CA ALA A 83 6.79 5.97 10.52
C ALA A 83 7.52 6.92 9.54
N GLN A 84 7.32 6.74 8.24
CA GLN A 84 7.88 7.61 7.20
C GLN A 84 7.11 8.94 7.02
N LYS A 85 5.99 9.16 7.72
CA LYS A 85 5.12 10.34 7.60
C LYS A 85 4.65 10.62 6.16
N THR A 86 4.57 9.58 5.33
CA THR A 86 4.16 9.68 3.92
C THR A 86 2.67 9.35 3.73
N GLY A 87 2.02 8.77 4.75
CA GLY A 87 0.61 8.38 4.71
C GLY A 87 0.30 7.40 3.57
N ALA A 88 -0.92 7.46 3.03
CA ALA A 88 -1.35 6.57 1.95
C ALA A 88 -0.49 6.69 0.66
N ARG A 89 0.17 7.83 0.44
CA ARG A 89 1.02 8.04 -0.74
C ARG A 89 2.30 7.19 -0.69
N GLY A 90 2.81 6.90 0.50
CA GLY A 90 4.00 6.08 0.69
C GLY A 90 3.78 4.58 0.50
N LEU A 91 2.53 4.11 0.63
CA LEU A 91 2.19 2.68 0.53
C LEU A 91 2.67 2.07 -0.78
N ARG A 92 2.48 2.78 -1.90
CA ARG A 92 2.91 2.30 -3.22
C ARG A 92 4.42 2.11 -3.28
N ALA A 93 5.21 3.08 -2.82
CA ALA A 93 6.66 3.01 -2.87
C ALA A 93 7.20 1.84 -2.02
N ILE A 94 6.58 1.57 -0.87
CA ILE A 94 6.95 0.45 0.01
C ILE A 94 6.68 -0.89 -0.70
N VAL A 95 5.47 -1.06 -1.25
CA VAL A 95 5.09 -2.30 -1.94
C VAL A 95 5.92 -2.51 -3.20
N GLU A 96 6.12 -1.46 -4.00
CA GLU A 96 6.91 -1.52 -5.23
C GLU A 96 8.37 -1.88 -4.94
N GLY A 97 8.96 -1.34 -3.88
CA GLY A 97 10.30 -1.72 -3.44
C GLY A 97 10.43 -3.20 -3.05
N ILE A 98 9.40 -3.78 -2.42
CA ILE A 98 9.39 -5.20 -2.05
C ILE A 98 9.23 -6.09 -3.29
N LEU A 99 8.38 -5.68 -4.23
CA LEU A 99 8.02 -6.50 -5.38
C LEU A 99 8.96 -6.34 -6.58
N MET A 100 9.81 -5.31 -6.61
CA MET A 100 10.64 -4.98 -7.78
C MET A 100 11.51 -6.15 -8.25
N GLU A 101 12.22 -6.80 -7.33
CA GLU A 101 13.06 -7.95 -7.67
C GLU A 101 12.22 -9.16 -8.09
N THR A 102 11.12 -9.43 -7.39
CA THR A 102 10.23 -10.56 -7.71
C THR A 102 9.57 -10.39 -9.08
N MET A 103 9.14 -9.18 -9.43
CA MET A 103 8.58 -8.87 -10.75
C MET A 103 9.63 -9.00 -11.86
N TYR A 104 10.90 -8.72 -11.58
CA TYR A 104 11.99 -8.93 -12.54
C TYR A 104 12.31 -10.43 -12.75
N GLU A 105 12.32 -11.22 -11.67
CA GLU A 105 12.64 -12.64 -11.73
C GLU A 105 11.44 -13.51 -12.19
N ALA A 106 10.20 -13.04 -11.98
CA ALA A 106 8.97 -13.78 -12.26
C ALA A 106 8.85 -14.30 -13.70
N PRO A 107 9.06 -13.50 -14.75
CA PRO A 107 8.94 -13.98 -16.13
C PRO A 107 9.98 -15.03 -16.52
N SER A 108 11.11 -15.08 -15.80
CA SER A 108 12.23 -15.98 -16.10
C SER A 108 12.11 -17.35 -15.41
N LYS A 109 11.18 -17.51 -14.46
CA LYS A 109 11.03 -18.71 -13.63
C LYS A 109 9.60 -19.25 -13.78
N ASP A 110 9.41 -20.57 -13.81
CA ASP A 110 8.07 -21.22 -13.71
C ASP A 110 7.50 -21.04 -12.28
N ILE A 111 7.23 -19.80 -11.88
CA ILE A 111 6.61 -19.45 -10.60
C ILE A 111 5.09 -19.60 -10.72
N LYS A 112 4.48 -20.19 -9.70
CA LYS A 112 3.03 -20.34 -9.60
C LYS A 112 2.41 -19.45 -8.54
N LYS A 113 3.13 -19.20 -7.46
CA LYS A 113 2.60 -18.41 -6.34
C LYS A 113 3.70 -17.56 -5.72
N VAL A 114 3.36 -16.30 -5.43
CA VAL A 114 4.17 -15.32 -4.72
C VAL A 114 3.42 -14.93 -3.45
N THR A 115 4.07 -15.11 -2.30
CA THR A 115 3.53 -14.71 -1.00
C THR A 115 4.44 -13.67 -0.35
N VAL A 116 3.87 -12.51 -0.02
CA VAL A 116 4.56 -11.45 0.72
C VAL A 116 4.34 -11.66 2.21
N THR A 117 5.44 -11.89 2.94
CA THR A 117 5.44 -12.11 4.38
C THR A 117 5.88 -10.86 5.13
N LYS A 118 5.72 -10.88 6.46
CA LYS A 118 6.18 -9.81 7.36
C LYS A 118 7.66 -9.45 7.16
N GLU A 119 8.51 -10.46 7.01
CA GLU A 119 9.97 -10.35 6.89
C GLU A 119 10.39 -9.54 5.65
N CYS A 120 9.59 -9.60 4.58
CA CYS A 120 9.82 -8.79 3.38
C CYS A 120 9.75 -7.28 3.68
N VAL A 121 8.95 -6.89 4.67
CA VAL A 121 8.71 -5.49 5.02
C VAL A 121 9.73 -5.00 6.05
N THR A 122 10.05 -5.83 7.04
CA THR A 122 10.92 -5.50 8.18
C THR A 122 12.41 -5.67 7.87
N GLU A 123 12.78 -6.80 7.26
CA GLU A 123 14.17 -7.20 7.05
C GLU A 123 14.61 -7.03 5.58
N GLY A 124 13.68 -6.72 4.68
CA GLY A 124 13.94 -6.67 3.25
C GLY A 124 14.18 -8.06 2.65
N ALA A 125 13.63 -9.10 3.27
CA ALA A 125 13.69 -10.46 2.74
C ALA A 125 12.94 -10.56 1.40
N LYS A 126 13.37 -11.47 0.53
CA LYS A 126 12.66 -11.71 -0.74
C LYS A 126 11.30 -12.38 -0.48
N PRO A 127 10.25 -12.04 -1.25
CA PRO A 127 8.97 -12.74 -1.21
C PRO A 127 9.12 -14.25 -1.40
N VAL A 128 8.27 -15.01 -0.72
CA VAL A 128 8.28 -16.48 -0.80
C VAL A 128 7.67 -16.88 -2.13
N VAL A 129 8.46 -17.56 -2.97
CA VAL A 129 8.02 -18.04 -4.28
C VAL A 129 7.84 -19.56 -4.26
N ARG A 130 6.70 -20.04 -4.78
CA ARG A 130 6.48 -21.47 -5.07
C ARG A 130 6.55 -21.70 -6.57
N THR A 131 7.43 -22.60 -6.98
CA THR A 131 7.60 -23.05 -8.36
C THR A 131 6.98 -24.42 -8.59
N ASP A 132 6.57 -24.69 -9.82
CA ASP A 132 6.07 -26.02 -10.19
C ASP A 132 7.22 -27.04 -10.24
N ALA A 133 7.36 -27.84 -9.18
CA ALA A 133 8.36 -28.92 -9.12
C ALA A 133 8.18 -30.00 -10.22
N ALA A 134 7.05 -30.00 -10.94
CA ALA A 134 6.74 -31.00 -11.97
C ALA A 134 7.53 -30.84 -13.29
N LYS A 135 8.00 -29.63 -13.63
CA LYS A 135 8.80 -29.41 -14.85
C LYS A 135 10.31 -29.58 -14.64
N LEU A 136 10.83 -29.31 -13.43
CA LEU A 136 12.28 -29.42 -13.16
C LEU A 136 12.82 -30.85 -13.36
N LYS A 137 12.00 -31.88 -13.05
CA LYS A 137 12.36 -33.29 -13.29
C LYS A 137 12.42 -33.69 -14.78
N LYS A 138 11.85 -32.90 -15.70
CA LYS A 138 11.88 -33.18 -17.15
C LYS A 138 13.14 -32.64 -17.81
N SER A 139 13.74 -31.57 -17.27
CA SER A 139 14.97 -30.97 -17.82
C SER A 139 16.25 -31.66 -17.34
N ILE A 140 16.21 -32.35 -16.19
CA ILE A 140 17.35 -33.15 -15.67
C ILE A 140 17.39 -34.56 -16.30
N LYS A 141 16.30 -34.99 -16.97
CA LYS A 141 16.19 -36.30 -17.64
C LYS A 141 16.40 -36.27 -19.15
N LYS A 142 16.86 -35.15 -19.72
CA LYS A 142 17.13 -35.02 -21.16
C LYS A 142 18.61 -34.78 -21.41
#